data_AF-A0A855WZ73-F1
#
_entry.id   AF-A0A855WZ73-F1
#
_cell.length_a   1.000
_cell.length_b   1.000
_cell.length_c   1.000
_cell.angle_alpha   90.00
_cell.angle_beta   90.00
_cell.angle_gamma   90.00
#
_symmetry.space_group_name_H-M   'P 1'
#
loop_
_entity.id
_entity.type
_entity.pdbx_description
1 polymer ?
#
loop_
_entity_poly.entity_id
_entity_poly.type
_entity_poly.pdbx_seq_one_letter_code
_entity_poly.pdbx_strand_id
1 'polypeptide(L)' 'MKKLCAAVLLAALVVMVASVASAQKLPEIKCTKYELPNGLQVILHEDHTVPMVSVNIWYHVGSANEKKGRTGFAHLF' A
#
# COMPACT_ATOMS: atom_id res chain seq x y z
N MET A 1 26.86 27.79 -32.33
CA MET A 1 27.24 26.58 -31.56
C MET A 1 26.82 26.65 -30.10
N LYS A 2 27.24 27.66 -29.31
CA LYS A 2 26.89 27.79 -27.87
C LYS A 2 25.38 27.82 -27.57
N LYS A 3 24.59 28.52 -28.38
CA LYS A 3 23.12 28.61 -28.25
C LYS A 3 22.40 27.29 -28.56
N LEU A 4 22.98 26.47 -29.44
CA LEU A 4 22.43 25.17 -29.82
C LEU A 4 22.67 24.13 -28.72
N CYS A 5 23.87 24.11 -28.13
CA CYS A 5 24.18 23.25 -26.99
C CYS A 5 23.31 23.55 -25.76
N ALA A 6 23.06 24.84 -25.47
CA ALA A 6 22.20 25.26 -24.36
C ALA A 6 20.73 24.80 -24.55
N ALA A 7 20.21 24.89 -25.79
CA ALA A 7 18.86 24.42 -26.09
C ALA A 7 18.72 22.89 -25.96
N VAL A 8 19.74 22.13 -26.38
CA VAL A 8 19.76 20.67 -26.24
C VAL A 8 19.84 20.24 -24.77
N LEU A 9 20.67 20.91 -23.96
CA LEU A 9 20.77 20.68 -22.52
C LEU A 9 19.45 20.98 -21.80
N LEU A 10 18.77 22.07 -22.17
CA LEU A 10 17.48 22.43 -21.58
C LEU A 10 16.38 21.43 -21.98
N ALA A 11 16.35 21.00 -23.25
CA ALA A 11 15.42 19.97 -23.70
C ALA A 11 15.66 18.62 -23.01
N ALA A 12 16.92 18.22 -22.83
CA ALA A 12 17.27 17.01 -22.10
C ALA A 12 16.85 17.08 -20.62
N LEU A 13 17.01 18.24 -19.98
CA LEU A 13 16.56 18.45 -18.61
C LEU A 13 15.04 18.37 -18.49
N VAL A 14 14.28 18.97 -19.42
CA VAL A 14 12.81 18.90 -19.44
C VAL A 14 12.31 17.46 -19.62
N VAL A 15 12.96 16.66 -20.48
CA VAL A 15 12.62 15.25 -20.68
C VAL A 15 12.92 14.42 -19.43
N MET A 16 14.03 14.67 -18.73
CA MET A 16 14.33 13.99 -17.46
C MET A 16 13.35 14.36 -16.34
N VAL A 17 12.90 15.61 -16.25
CA VAL A 17 11.89 16.00 -15.24
C VAL A 17 10.53 15.36 -15.53
N ALA A 18 10.15 15.23 -16.81
CA ALA A 18 8.90 14.60 -17.20
C ALA A 18 8.84 13.10 -16.89
N SER A 19 9.97 12.38 -16.97
CA SER A 19 10.01 10.94 -16.66
C SER A 19 9.85 10.64 -15.17
N VAL A 20 10.33 11.54 -14.29
CA VAL A 20 10.16 11.43 -12.84
C VAL A 20 8.71 11.72 -12.43
N ALA A 21 7.98 12.50 -13.22
CA ALA A 21 6.58 12.87 -12.94
C ALA A 21 5.54 11.82 -13.36
N SER A 22 5.95 10.73 -14.03
CA SER A 22 5.05 9.63 -14.36
C SER A 22 4.74 8.79 -13.12
N ALA A 23 3.90 9.32 -12.24
CA ALA A 23 3.31 8.55 -11.15
C ALA A 23 2.45 7.44 -11.75
N GLN A 24 2.82 6.18 -11.51
CA GLN A 24 2.00 5.04 -11.92
C GLN A 24 0.65 5.14 -11.21
N LYS A 25 -0.44 5.18 -11.99
CA LYS A 25 -1.80 5.14 -11.44
C LYS A 25 -2.01 3.78 -10.79
N LEU A 26 -2.06 3.76 -9.46
CA LEU A 26 -2.35 2.55 -8.71
C LEU A 26 -3.77 2.08 -9.05
N PRO A 27 -4.00 0.76 -9.15
CA PRO A 27 -5.34 0.21 -9.25
C PRO A 27 -6.18 0.65 -8.06
N GLU A 28 -7.38 1.17 -8.33
CA GLU A 28 -8.33 1.50 -7.27
C GLU A 28 -9.05 0.22 -6.82
N ILE A 29 -8.80 -0.22 -5.59
CA ILE A 29 -9.48 -1.38 -5.01
C ILE A 29 -10.70 -0.86 -4.23
N LYS A 30 -11.89 -1.18 -4.72
CA LYS A 30 -13.14 -0.81 -4.05
C LYS A 30 -13.35 -1.69 -2.82
N CYS A 31 -13.40 -1.07 -1.64
CA CYS A 31 -13.66 -1.76 -0.39
C CYS A 31 -14.70 -0.99 0.43
N THR A 32 -15.61 -1.73 1.07
CA THR A 32 -16.53 -1.17 2.06
C THR A 32 -15.95 -1.39 3.45
N LYS A 33 -15.99 -0.36 4.30
CA LYS A 33 -15.55 -0.42 5.69
C LYS A 33 -16.73 -0.16 6.62
N TYR A 34 -16.89 -1.01 7.63
CA TYR A 34 -17.90 -0.81 8.67
C TYR A 34 -17.44 -1.44 9.99
N GLU A 35 -18.05 -1.01 11.08
CA GLU A 35 -17.79 -1.51 12.41
C GLU A 35 -19.03 -2.27 12.92
N LEU A 36 -18.80 -3.44 13.49
CA LEU A 36 -19.85 -4.23 14.13
C LEU A 36 -20.16 -3.69 15.54
N PRO A 37 -21.32 -4.02 16.14
CA PRO A 37 -21.67 -3.55 17.49
C PRO A 37 -20.68 -3.94 18.61
N ASN A 38 -19.83 -4.95 18.38
CA ASN A 38 -18.78 -5.39 19.31
C ASN A 38 -17.43 -4.67 19.09
N GLY A 39 -17.36 -3.69 18.18
CA GLY A 39 -16.15 -2.93 17.87
C GLY A 39 -15.23 -3.58 16.82
N LEU A 40 -15.60 -4.73 16.24
CA LEU A 40 -14.80 -5.33 15.17
C LEU A 40 -14.93 -4.52 13.88
N GLN A 41 -13.79 -4.05 13.36
CA GLN A 41 -13.71 -3.41 12.05
C GLN A 41 -13.69 -4.47 10.94
N VAL A 42 -14.57 -4.30 9.96
CA VAL A 42 -14.67 -5.17 8.79
C VAL A 42 -14.29 -4.38 7.54
N ILE A 43 -13.42 -4.96 6.72
CA ILE A 43 -13.06 -4.47 5.41
C ILE A 43 -13.51 -5.52 4.39
N LEU A 44 -14.51 -5.18 3.58
CA LEU A 44 -15.09 -6.07 2.58
C LEU A 44 -14.70 -5.61 1.18
N HIS A 45 -14.07 -6.50 0.42
CA HIS A 45 -13.88 -6.37 -1.02
C HIS A 45 -14.70 -7.48 -1.69
N GLU A 46 -15.64 -7.09 -2.55
CA GLU A 46 -16.50 -8.02 -3.29
C GLU A 46 -15.99 -8.13 -4.73
N ASP A 47 -15.73 -9.37 -5.17
CA ASP A 47 -15.30 -9.71 -6.52
C ASP A 47 -16.00 -11.00 -6.97
N HIS A 48 -16.62 -10.98 -8.15
CA HIS A 48 -17.35 -12.11 -8.74
C HIS A 48 -16.61 -12.78 -9.91
N THR A 49 -15.33 -12.45 -10.13
CA THR A 49 -14.52 -13.07 -11.19
C THR A 49 -14.37 -14.58 -11.00
N VAL A 50 -14.30 -15.04 -9.75
CA VAL A 50 -14.21 -16.46 -9.37
C VAL A 50 -15.09 -16.76 -8.14
N PRO A 51 -15.72 -17.94 -8.03
CA PRO A 51 -16.56 -18.31 -6.90
C PRO A 51 -15.71 -18.76 -5.69
N MET A 52 -14.92 -17.83 -5.13
CA MET A 52 -14.00 -18.09 -4.02
C MET A 52 -14.13 -17.01 -2.95
N VAL A 53 -14.00 -17.40 -1.69
CA VAL A 53 -14.01 -16.48 -0.54
C VAL A 53 -12.70 -16.63 0.22
N SER A 54 -12.09 -15.50 0.59
CA SER A 54 -10.92 -15.44 1.49
C SER A 54 -11.27 -14.59 2.69
N VAL A 55 -10.90 -15.07 3.89
CA VAL A 55 -11.15 -14.38 5.16
C VAL A 55 -9.85 -14.27 5.92
N ASN A 56 -9.55 -13.07 6.39
CA ASN A 56 -8.40 -12.80 7.24
C ASN A 56 -8.88 -12.11 8.52
N ILE A 57 -8.31 -12.50 9.66
CA ILE A 57 -8.55 -11.85 10.95
C ILE A 57 -7.22 -11.30 11.43
N TRP A 58 -7.21 -10.01 11.74
CA TRP A 58 -6.00 -9.30 12.13
C TRP A 58 -6.18 -8.81 13.56
N TYR A 59 -5.26 -9.19 14.43
CA TYR A 59 -5.21 -8.68 15.80
C TYR A 59 -4.18 -7.56 15.87
N HIS A 60 -4.53 -6.47 16.55
CA HIS A 60 -3.62 -5.36 16.78
C HIS A 60 -2.65 -5.66 17.94
N VAL A 61 -1.91 -6.77 17.82
CA VAL A 61 -0.93 -7.24 18.80
C VAL A 61 0.18 -8.00 18.07
N GLY A 62 1.41 -7.98 18.61
CA GLY A 62 2.55 -8.72 18.09
C GLY A 62 3.69 -8.82 19.08
N SER A 63 4.87 -9.25 18.62
CA SER A 63 6.07 -9.39 19.47
C SER A 63 6.47 -8.09 20.18
N ALA A 64 6.14 -6.93 19.60
CA ALA A 64 6.36 -5.62 20.20
C ALA A 64 5.60 -5.42 21.52
N ASN A 65 4.56 -6.21 21.79
CA ASN A 65 3.75 -6.14 23.01
C ASN A 65 4.21 -7.14 24.09
N GLU A 66 5.27 -7.90 23.84
CA GLU A 66 5.76 -8.92 24.77
C GLU A 66 6.49 -8.33 25.98
N LYS A 67 6.45 -9.07 27.10
CA LYS A 67 7.20 -8.71 28.30
C LYS A 67 8.61 -9.27 28.23
N LYS A 68 9.60 -8.52 28.76
CA LYS A 68 10.97 -9.01 28.89
C LYS A 68 10.98 -10.32 29.68
N GLY A 69 11.72 -11.32 29.18
CA GLY A 69 11.75 -12.67 29.76
C GLY A 69 10.53 -13.54 29.46
N ARG A 70 9.57 -13.05 28.66
CA ARG A 70 8.40 -13.79 28.17
C ARG A 70 8.18 -13.50 26.69
N THR A 71 9.11 -13.96 25.86
CA THR A 71 9.10 -13.73 24.41
C THR A 71 8.56 -14.92 23.63
N GLY A 72 8.06 -14.70 22.41
CA GLY A 72 7.52 -15.72 21.51
C GLY A 72 6.04 -16.06 21.72
N PHE A 73 5.38 -15.43 22.69
CA PHE A 73 3.97 -15.63 22.99
C PHE A 73 3.04 -15.13 21.88
N ALA A 74 3.40 -14.04 21.20
CA ALA A 74 2.59 -13.50 20.11
C ALA A 74 2.65 -14.37 18.83
N HIS A 75 3.55 -15.36 18.77
CA HIS A 75 3.60 -16.35 17.69
C HIS A 75 2.95 -17.67 18.12
N LEU A 76 3.05 -18.01 19.40
CA LEU A 76 2.45 -19.23 19.95
C LEU A 76 0.91 -19.17 19.97
N PHE A 77 0.35 -17.97 20.03
CA PHE A 77 -1.09 -17.68 20.01
C PHE A 77 -1.46 -16.87 18.78
#